data_AF-A0A1V3RI66-F1
#
_entry.id   AF-A0A1V3RI66-F1
#
_cell.length_a   1.000
_cell.length_b   1.000
_cell.length_c   1.000
_cell.angle_alpha   90.00
_cell.angle_beta   90.00
_cell.angle_gamma   90.00
#
_symmetry.space_group_name_H-M   'P 1'
#
loop_
_entity.id
_entity.type
_entity.pdbx_description
1 polymer ?
#
loop_
_entity_poly.entity_id
_entity_poly.type
_entity_poly.pdbx_seq_one_letter_code
_entity_poly.pdbx_strand_id
1 'polypeptide(L)'
;MNNWKGWILLVFLAFTFSCSQDRVYEEFYAFQTLEWNEKDTVAFDLKDLQENRGKKLIGVRFNDEYPFSNCYIRVISRDTTGKILDNKLINVPLFDSKSGKPKGGGFGNTFTFYDTLPFELPEQTKEVVLLQYMRQENLPGLEAVGLKILK
;
A
#
# COMPACT_ATOMS: atom_id res chain seq x y z
N MET A 1 -13.91 -51.98 -20.39
CA MET A 1 -12.81 -51.42 -19.56
C MET A 1 -11.95 -50.57 -20.49
N ASN A 2 -11.77 -49.26 -20.40
CA ASN A 2 -12.02 -48.26 -19.37
C ASN A 2 -12.14 -46.90 -20.07
N ASN A 3 -13.37 -46.43 -20.33
CA ASN A 3 -13.63 -45.09 -20.89
C ASN A 3 -13.80 -44.03 -19.78
N TRP A 4 -13.31 -44.30 -18.57
CA TRP A 4 -13.54 -43.47 -17.38
C TRP A 4 -12.42 -42.44 -17.13
N LYS A 5 -11.21 -42.68 -17.65
CA LYS A 5 -10.02 -41.89 -17.27
C LYS A 5 -9.93 -40.50 -17.93
N GLY A 6 -10.66 -40.27 -19.03
CA GLY A 6 -10.63 -38.98 -19.74
C GLY A 6 -11.43 -37.86 -19.06
N TRP A 7 -12.42 -38.21 -18.23
CA TRP A 7 -13.31 -37.24 -17.60
C TRP A 7 -12.78 -36.67 -16.27
N ILE A 8 -11.81 -37.34 -15.64
CA ILE A 8 -11.23 -36.90 -14.35
C ILE A 8 -10.22 -35.76 -14.55
N LEU A 9 -9.58 -35.67 -15.73
CA LEU A 9 -8.58 -34.62 -15.99
C LEU A 9 -9.20 -33.25 -16.32
N LEU A 10 -10.48 -33.22 -16.71
CA LEU A 10 -11.20 -32.00 -17.12
C LEU A 10 -11.85 -31.25 -15.94
N VAL A 11 -11.99 -31.91 -14.78
CA VAL A 11 -12.60 -31.32 -13.58
C VAL A 11 -11.58 -30.56 -12.71
N PHE A 12 -10.28 -30.84 -12.87
CA PHE A 12 -9.23 -30.17 -12.08
C PHE A 12 -8.83 -28.77 -12.60
N LEU A 13 -9.37 -28.33 -13.73
CA LEU A 13 -8.99 -27.07 -14.37
C LEU A 13 -9.95 -25.90 -14.05
N ALA A 14 -11.00 -26.09 -13.25
CA ALA A 14 -12.11 -25.15 -13.13
C ALA A 14 -12.13 -24.27 -11.86
N PHE A 15 -11.05 -24.22 -11.06
CA PHE A 15 -11.04 -23.42 -9.82
C PHE A 15 -9.90 -22.41 -9.71
N THR A 16 -9.52 -21.75 -10.81
CA THR A 16 -8.86 -20.44 -10.68
C THR A 16 -9.92 -19.36 -10.51
N PHE A 17 -10.61 -19.37 -9.36
CA PHE A 17 -11.26 -18.15 -8.87
C PHE A 17 -10.13 -17.17 -8.54
N SER A 18 -9.74 -16.36 -9.52
CA SER A 18 -8.84 -15.24 -9.30
C SER A 18 -9.60 -14.25 -8.43
N CYS A 19 -9.33 -14.27 -7.12
CA CYS A 19 -9.85 -13.30 -6.18
C CYS A 19 -9.07 -11.99 -6.39
N SER A 20 -9.34 -11.29 -7.49
CA SER A 20 -9.00 -9.89 -7.59
C SER A 20 -10.06 -9.13 -6.80
N GLN A 21 -9.88 -9.03 -5.48
CA GLN A 21 -10.70 -8.15 -4.65
C GLN A 21 -10.79 -6.80 -5.38
N ASP A 22 -12.02 -6.37 -5.67
CA ASP A 22 -12.36 -5.21 -6.49
C ASP A 22 -11.41 -4.01 -6.29
N ARG A 23 -10.35 -3.94 -7.09
CA ARG A 23 -9.32 -2.89 -7.03
C ARG A 23 -9.71 -1.75 -7.94
N VAL A 24 -9.81 -0.54 -7.39
CA VAL A 24 -10.14 0.68 -8.15
C VAL A 24 -8.87 1.45 -8.50
N TYR A 25 -7.93 1.53 -7.58
CA TYR A 25 -6.66 2.23 -7.75
C TYR A 25 -5.56 1.53 -6.96
N GLU A 26 -4.36 1.46 -7.53
CA GLU A 26 -3.17 1.00 -6.83
C GLU A 26 -1.94 1.55 -7.53
N GLU A 27 -1.18 2.36 -6.81
CA GLU A 27 0.07 2.93 -7.29
C GLU A 27 1.12 2.89 -6.18
N PHE A 28 2.37 2.66 -6.58
CA PHE A 28 3.54 2.74 -5.71
C PHE A 28 4.56 3.70 -6.30
N TYR A 29 5.09 4.55 -5.45
CA TYR A 29 6.27 5.34 -5.72
C TYR A 29 7.50 4.60 -5.18
N ALA A 30 8.40 4.20 -6.07
CA ALA A 30 9.64 3.51 -5.72
C ALA A 30 10.78 4.52 -5.50
N PHE A 31 11.51 4.37 -4.41
CA PHE A 31 12.66 5.20 -4.09
C PHE A 31 13.92 4.65 -4.77
N GLN A 32 14.60 5.49 -5.55
CA GLN A 32 15.78 5.07 -6.33
C GLN A 32 16.96 4.66 -5.46
N THR A 33 17.08 5.29 -4.29
CA THR A 33 18.16 5.08 -3.32
C THR A 33 17.82 4.04 -2.25
N LEU A 34 16.66 3.37 -2.35
CA LEU A 34 16.14 2.44 -1.33
C LEU A 34 16.01 3.07 0.07
N GLU A 35 15.82 4.39 0.10
CA GLU A 35 15.57 5.15 1.29
C GLU A 35 14.51 6.22 1.02
N TRP A 36 13.73 6.58 2.04
CA TRP A 36 12.80 7.70 1.95
C TRP A 36 13.36 8.91 2.68
N ASN A 37 13.77 9.95 1.93
CA ASN A 37 14.25 11.20 2.52
C ASN A 37 13.09 12.03 3.08
N GLU A 38 13.30 12.77 4.17
CA GLU A 38 12.29 13.63 4.79
C GLU A 38 11.78 14.75 3.88
N LYS A 39 12.57 15.15 2.88
CA LYS A 39 12.22 16.17 1.89
C LYS A 39 11.42 15.59 0.71
N ASP A 40 11.42 14.28 0.54
CA ASP A 40 10.69 13.63 -0.54
C ASP A 40 9.19 13.71 -0.28
N THR A 41 8.49 14.26 -1.26
CA THR A 41 7.04 14.35 -1.28
C THR A 41 6.49 13.38 -2.30
N VAL A 42 5.76 12.36 -1.84
CA VAL A 42 5.11 11.38 -2.71
C VAL A 42 3.66 11.81 -2.92
N ALA A 43 3.26 12.05 -4.17
CA ALA A 43 1.90 12.47 -4.51
C ALA A 43 1.24 11.44 -5.45
N PHE A 44 0.00 11.09 -5.14
CA PHE A 44 -0.85 10.21 -5.92
C PHE A 44 -1.99 11.02 -6.54
N ASP A 45 -2.08 11.03 -7.87
CA ASP A 45 -3.12 11.75 -8.61
C ASP A 45 -4.39 10.88 -8.72
N LEU A 46 -5.49 11.40 -8.19
CA LEU A 46 -6.80 10.75 -8.17
C LEU A 46 -7.84 11.51 -9.00
N LYS A 47 -7.44 12.40 -9.92
CA LYS A 47 -8.36 13.20 -10.74
C LYS A 47 -9.29 12.34 -11.58
N ASP A 48 -8.76 11.28 -12.20
CA ASP A 48 -9.49 10.40 -13.11
C ASP A 48 -10.37 9.36 -12.40
N LEU A 49 -10.29 9.26 -11.07
CA LEU A 49 -11.17 8.42 -10.28
C LEU A 49 -12.58 9.02 -10.24
N GLN A 50 -13.50 8.32 -10.90
CA GLN A 50 -14.94 8.62 -10.94
C GLN A 50 -15.57 8.53 -9.55
N GLU A 51 -15.19 7.51 -8.77
CA GLU A 51 -15.65 7.29 -7.41
C GLU A 51 -14.45 6.96 -6.50
N ASN A 52 -14.29 7.76 -5.44
CA ASN A 52 -13.30 7.53 -4.38
C ASN A 52 -13.96 6.92 -3.13
N ARG A 53 -15.00 6.10 -3.35
CA ARG A 53 -15.66 5.33 -2.30
C ARG A 53 -15.01 3.96 -2.22
N GLY A 54 -15.04 3.38 -1.03
CA GLY A 54 -14.39 2.11 -0.74
C GLY A 54 -13.13 2.25 0.11
N LYS A 55 -12.55 1.11 0.46
CA LYS A 55 -11.53 1.03 1.50
C LYS A 55 -10.17 1.52 0.99
N LYS A 56 -9.56 2.46 1.70
CA LYS A 56 -8.22 2.98 1.39
C LYS A 56 -7.15 2.31 2.24
N LEU A 57 -6.05 1.93 1.61
CA LEU A 57 -4.90 1.33 2.25
C LEU A 57 -3.63 2.06 1.85
N ILE A 58 -2.70 2.17 2.79
CA ILE A 58 -1.33 2.60 2.54
C ILE A 58 -0.47 1.35 2.42
N GLY A 59 0.25 1.26 1.31
CA GLY A 59 1.27 0.25 1.09
C GLY A 59 2.63 0.78 1.50
N VAL A 60 3.42 -0.02 2.20
CA VAL A 60 4.84 0.24 2.46
C VAL A 60 5.62 -0.99 2.03
N ARG A 61 6.58 -0.78 1.14
CA ARG A 61 7.57 -1.80 0.76
C ARG A 61 8.90 -1.49 1.44
N PHE A 62 9.42 -2.46 2.15
CA PHE A 62 10.61 -2.31 2.97
C PHE A 62 11.42 -3.61 2.99
N ASN A 63 12.68 -3.50 3.36
CA ASN A 63 13.56 -4.65 3.55
C ASN A 63 14.11 -4.73 4.98
N ASP A 64 15.03 -5.67 5.19
CA ASP A 64 15.66 -5.95 6.48
C ASP A 64 16.65 -4.87 6.94
N GLU A 65 17.01 -3.90 6.09
CA GLU A 65 17.81 -2.73 6.49
C GLU A 65 16.97 -1.67 7.22
N TYR A 66 15.63 -1.72 7.14
CA TYR A 66 14.77 -0.75 7.82
C TYR A 66 14.85 -0.92 9.35
N PRO A 67 15.29 0.11 10.10
CA PRO A 67 15.71 -0.09 11.49
C PRO A 67 14.59 0.06 12.53
N PHE A 68 13.36 0.40 12.11
CA PHE A 68 12.26 0.71 13.03
C PHE A 68 11.14 -0.34 12.97
N SER A 69 10.40 -0.51 14.06
CA SER A 69 9.25 -1.43 14.09
C SER A 69 8.02 -0.89 13.36
N ASN A 70 7.95 0.43 13.17
CA ASN A 70 6.84 1.13 12.54
C ASN A 70 7.31 2.30 11.69
N CYS A 71 6.42 2.84 10.86
CA CYS A 71 6.64 4.04 10.07
C CYS A 71 5.50 5.04 10.31
N TYR A 72 5.84 6.25 10.77
CA TYR A 72 4.90 7.35 10.89
C TYR A 72 4.80 8.08 9.55
N ILE A 73 3.60 8.09 8.98
CA ILE A 73 3.35 8.69 7.67
C ILE A 73 2.30 9.79 7.84
N ARG A 74 2.63 10.99 7.36
CA ARG A 74 1.64 12.07 7.24
C ARG A 74 0.92 11.91 5.91
N VAL A 75 -0.40 11.86 5.98
CA VAL A 75 -1.32 11.75 4.84
C VAL A 75 -2.05 13.07 4.70
N ILE A 76 -1.87 13.73 3.57
CA ILE A 76 -2.51 15.00 3.23
C ILE A 76 -3.41 14.77 2.03
N SER A 77 -4.69 15.09 2.15
CA SER A 77 -5.62 15.06 1.01
C SER A 77 -5.85 16.47 0.49
N ARG A 78 -5.93 16.60 -0.84
CA ARG A 78 -6.21 17.88 -1.51
C ARG A 78 -7.31 17.73 -2.56
N ASP A 79 -8.04 18.81 -2.79
CA ASP A 79 -8.98 18.91 -3.92
C ASP A 79 -8.28 19.30 -5.24
N THR A 80 -9.06 19.47 -6.31
CA THR A 80 -8.55 19.87 -7.64
C THR A 80 -7.87 21.24 -7.67
N THR A 81 -8.12 22.10 -6.68
CA THR A 81 -7.50 23.43 -6.57
C THR A 81 -6.20 23.42 -5.75
N GLY A 82 -5.84 22.25 -5.18
CA GLY A 82 -4.71 22.11 -4.27
C GLY A 82 -5.04 22.51 -2.82
N LYS A 83 -6.31 22.82 -2.50
CA LYS A 83 -6.72 23.11 -1.12
C LYS A 83 -6.61 21.85 -0.29
N ILE A 84 -5.97 21.96 0.87
CA ILE A 84 -5.88 20.87 1.85
C ILE A 84 -7.27 20.63 2.44
N LEU A 85 -7.77 19.40 2.30
CA LEU A 85 -9.03 18.94 2.87
C LEU A 85 -8.81 18.29 4.24
N ASP A 86 -7.78 17.45 4.34
CA ASP A 86 -7.37 16.81 5.57
C ASP A 86 -5.84 16.67 5.66
N ASN A 87 -5.34 16.60 6.88
CA ASN A 87 -3.93 16.38 7.19
C ASN A 87 -3.83 15.56 8.48
N LYS A 88 -3.49 14.28 8.35
CA LYS A 88 -3.46 13.32 9.46
C LYS A 88 -2.11 12.62 9.53
N LEU A 89 -1.71 12.25 10.75
CA LEU A 89 -0.54 11.40 10.98
C LEU A 89 -1.03 10.00 11.32
N ILE A 90 -0.52 8.99 10.61
CA ILE A 90 -0.82 7.58 10.87
C ILE A 90 0.44 6.85 11.34
N ASN A 91 0.22 5.77 12.08
CA ASN A 91 1.25 4.83 12.47
C ASN A 91 1.06 3.53 11.67
N VAL A 92 2.04 3.16 10.84
CA VAL A 92 2.03 1.90 10.09
C VAL A 92 2.96 0.91 10.79
N PRO A 93 2.44 -0.11 11.50
CA PRO A 93 3.26 -1.09 12.23
C PRO A 93 3.81 -2.13 11.25
N LEU A 94 5.03 -1.92 10.75
CA LEU A 94 5.69 -2.78 9.75
C LEU A 94 6.18 -4.12 10.33
N PHE A 95 6.43 -4.18 11.62
CA PHE A 95 6.87 -5.40 12.31
C PHE A 95 5.87 -5.80 13.40
N ASP A 96 5.78 -7.09 13.67
CA ASP A 96 5.03 -7.59 14.81
C ASP A 96 5.71 -7.20 16.13
N SER A 97 4.97 -6.54 17.02
CA SER A 97 5.48 -5.99 18.28
C SER A 97 6.05 -7.02 19.27
N LYS A 98 5.72 -8.31 19.11
CA LYS A 98 6.15 -9.38 20.03
C LYS A 98 7.30 -10.19 19.46
N SER A 99 7.16 -10.62 18.20
CA SER A 99 8.11 -11.52 17.54
C SER A 99 9.19 -10.79 16.75
N GLY A 100 9.00 -9.50 16.44
CA GLY A 100 9.88 -8.74 15.56
C GLY A 100 9.86 -9.23 14.11
N LYS A 101 8.91 -10.10 13.74
CA LYS A 101 8.79 -10.57 12.35
C LYS A 101 8.23 -9.44 11.47
N PRO A 102 8.76 -9.26 10.25
CA PRO A 102 8.19 -8.31 9.30
C PRO A 102 6.77 -8.74 8.92
N LYS A 103 5.89 -7.75 8.77
CA LYS A 103 4.52 -7.95 8.28
C LYS A 103 4.46 -7.80 6.77
N GLY A 104 3.39 -8.31 6.19
CA GLY A 104 3.17 -8.28 4.74
C GLY A 104 3.68 -9.53 4.05
N GLY A 105 3.61 -9.50 2.72
CA GLY A 105 4.11 -10.57 1.86
C GLY A 105 5.26 -10.08 0.99
N GLY A 106 6.09 -10.99 0.50
CA GLY A 106 7.24 -10.63 -0.33
C GLY A 106 8.16 -11.82 -0.60
N PHE A 107 9.32 -11.54 -1.19
CA PHE A 107 10.31 -12.54 -1.56
C PHE A 107 11.71 -12.08 -1.12
N GLY A 108 12.52 -13.01 -0.63
CA GLY A 108 13.85 -12.69 -0.10
C GLY A 108 13.75 -11.81 1.14
N ASN A 109 14.46 -10.69 1.14
CA ASN A 109 14.47 -9.70 2.21
C ASN A 109 13.49 -8.54 1.98
N THR A 110 12.74 -8.52 0.89
CA THR A 110 11.74 -7.48 0.60
C THR A 110 10.35 -7.91 1.08
N PHE A 111 9.65 -6.99 1.75
CA PHE A 111 8.28 -7.16 2.26
C PHE A 111 7.41 -6.00 1.80
N THR A 112 6.17 -6.30 1.40
CA THR A 112 5.13 -5.29 1.13
C THR A 112 3.98 -5.49 2.10
N PHE A 113 3.76 -4.50 2.96
CA PHE A 113 2.67 -4.47 3.93
C PHE A 113 1.64 -3.41 3.52
N TYR A 114 0.35 -3.78 3.60
CA TYR A 114 -0.75 -2.84 3.45
C TYR A 114 -1.45 -2.65 4.77
N ASP A 115 -1.61 -1.41 5.20
CA ASP A 115 -2.43 -1.05 6.36
C ASP A 115 -3.63 -0.21 5.94
N THR A 116 -4.75 -0.41 6.62
CA THR A 116 -5.98 0.33 6.32
C THR A 116 -5.87 1.75 6.88
N LEU A 117 -6.26 2.76 6.11
CA LEU A 117 -6.37 4.11 6.66
C LEU A 117 -7.42 4.11 7.79
N PRO A 118 -7.10 4.63 8.99
CA PRO A 118 -8.03 4.61 10.14
C PRO A 118 -9.11 5.70 10.04
N PHE A 119 -9.22 6.37 8.89
CA PHE A 119 -10.18 7.41 8.58
C PHE A 119 -10.54 7.36 7.10
N GLU A 120 -11.72 7.88 6.77
CA GLU A 120 -12.13 8.08 5.39
C GLU A 120 -11.51 9.36 4.83
N LEU A 121 -11.12 9.33 3.55
CA LEU A 121 -10.75 10.53 2.82
C LEU A 121 -12.01 11.30 2.42
N PRO A 122 -12.01 12.64 2.48
CA PRO A 122 -13.11 13.45 1.96
C PRO A 122 -13.41 13.10 0.49
N GLU A 123 -14.69 13.06 0.10
CA GLU A 123 -15.10 12.66 -1.26
C GLU A 123 -14.49 13.57 -2.36
N GLN A 124 -14.19 14.83 -2.02
CA GLN A 124 -13.57 15.80 -2.92
C GLN A 124 -12.06 15.60 -3.09
N THR A 125 -11.46 14.60 -2.45
CA THR A 125 -10.03 14.30 -2.54
C THR A 125 -9.66 13.87 -3.96
N LYS A 126 -8.78 14.64 -4.61
CA LYS A 126 -8.24 14.40 -5.95
C LYS A 126 -6.72 14.25 -5.98
N GLU A 127 -6.06 14.49 -4.86
CA GLU A 127 -4.64 14.17 -4.66
C GLU A 127 -4.43 13.69 -3.22
N VAL A 128 -3.60 12.66 -3.06
CA VAL A 128 -3.11 12.22 -1.75
C VAL A 128 -1.60 12.36 -1.72
N VAL A 129 -1.11 13.09 -0.73
CA VAL A 129 0.32 13.31 -0.52
C VAL A 129 0.76 12.58 0.74
N LEU A 130 1.84 11.81 0.62
CA LEU A 130 2.50 11.11 1.71
C LEU A 130 3.86 11.76 2.01
N LEU A 131 4.13 11.94 3.30
CA LEU A 131 5.41 12.38 3.82
C LEU A 131 5.82 11.46 4.97
N GLN A 132 7.08 11.06 5.03
CA GLN A 132 7.58 10.40 6.22
C GLN A 132 7.72 11.40 7.37
N TYR A 133 7.42 10.95 8.58
CA TYR A 133 7.39 11.80 9.77
C TYR A 133 8.12 11.13 10.95
N MET A 134 9.23 10.44 10.66
CA MET A 134 10.00 9.65 11.61
C MET A 134 11.08 10.44 12.36
N ARG A 135 11.27 11.73 12.03
CA ARG A 135 12.35 12.59 12.58
C ARG A 135 13.76 12.03 12.27
N GLN A 136 13.91 11.46 11.09
CA GLN A 136 15.18 11.02 10.52
C GLN A 136 15.28 11.65 9.14
N GLU A 137 16.45 12.13 8.76
CA GLU A 137 16.65 12.72 7.42
C GLU A 137 16.39 11.67 6.32
N ASN A 138 16.89 10.45 6.53
CA ASN A 138 16.69 9.32 5.63
C ASN A 138 16.13 8.12 6.39
N LEU A 139 15.23 7.38 5.73
CA LEU A 139 14.74 6.10 6.20
C LEU A 139 15.28 4.98 5.30
N PRO A 140 16.45 4.40 5.62
CA PRO A 140 17.04 3.33 4.81
C PRO A 140 16.16 2.09 4.84
N GLY A 141 16.22 1.29 3.78
CA GLY A 141 15.44 0.06 3.64
C GLY A 141 13.96 0.28 3.35
N LEU A 142 13.48 1.52 3.19
CA LEU A 142 12.17 1.80 2.58
C LEU A 142 12.33 1.86 1.06
N GLU A 143 11.80 0.85 0.38
CA GLU A 143 11.95 0.71 -1.07
C GLU A 143 10.85 1.43 -1.85
N ALA A 144 9.62 1.47 -1.30
CA ALA A 144 8.49 2.15 -1.92
C ALA A 144 7.38 2.45 -0.92
N VAL A 145 6.57 3.46 -1.23
CA VAL A 145 5.26 3.67 -0.59
C VAL A 145 4.16 3.76 -1.63
N GLY A 146 2.96 3.35 -1.26
CA GLY A 146 1.85 3.24 -2.19
C GLY A 146 0.51 3.59 -1.57
N LEU A 147 -0.44 3.87 -2.45
CA LEU A 147 -1.84 4.06 -2.12
C LEU A 147 -2.65 3.02 -2.89
N LYS A 148 -3.55 2.35 -2.18
CA LYS A 148 -4.48 1.37 -2.76
C LYS A 148 -5.91 1.71 -2.36
N ILE A 149 -6.82 1.69 -3.33
CA ILE A 149 -8.25 1.91 -3.13
C ILE A 149 -8.99 0.69 -3.67
N LEU A 150 -9.75 0.06 -2.78
CA LEU A 150 -10.68 -1.03 -3.10
C LEU A 150 -12.09 -0.45 -3.31
N LYS A 151 -12.96 -1.15 -4.04
CA LYS A 151 -14.39 -0.81 -4.10
C LYS A 151 -15.06 -0.98 -2.74
#